data_AF-A0A166IK08-F1
#
_entry.id   AF-A0A166IK08-F1
#
_cell.length_a   1.000
_cell.length_b   1.000
_cell.length_c   1.000
_cell.angle_alpha   90.00
_cell.angle_beta   90.00
_cell.angle_gamma   90.00
#
_symmetry.space_group_name_H-M   'P 1'
#
loop_
_entity.id
_entity.type
_entity.pdbx_description
1 polymer ?
#
loop_
_entity_poly.entity_id
_entity_poly.type
_entity_poly.pdbx_seq_one_letter_code
_entity_poly.pdbx_strand_id
1 'polypeptide(L)'
;MGSQKDFTVAIVSGGIVGLICAIGLARAGVQVDIFESASKYGDIGAGVGIGPNAVRVLKNMGLLDDIRAHSEDSAPPTRPFTFIMGEDPHTVVYEVAAM
;
A
#
# COMPACT_ATOMS: atom_id res chain seq x y z
N MET A 1 7.16 -23.12 -2.36
CA MET A 1 5.99 -22.70 -3.17
C MET A 1 4.75 -23.35 -2.59
N GLY A 2 3.76 -22.58 -2.17
CA GLY A 2 2.47 -23.13 -1.74
C GLY A 2 1.72 -23.74 -2.94
N SER A 3 0.89 -24.75 -2.69
CA SER A 3 -0.01 -25.29 -3.72
C SER A 3 -0.88 -24.17 -4.28
N GLN A 4 -1.02 -24.12 -5.60
CA GLN A 4 -1.98 -23.24 -6.26
C GLN A 4 -3.39 -23.56 -5.75
N LYS A 5 -4.20 -22.52 -5.55
CA LYS A 5 -5.61 -22.66 -5.18
C LYS A 5 -6.43 -23.04 -6.41
N ASP A 6 -7.51 -23.77 -6.19
CA ASP A 6 -8.45 -24.25 -7.22
C ASP A 6 -9.55 -23.24 -7.57
N PHE A 7 -9.42 -22.01 -7.07
CA PHE A 7 -10.32 -20.90 -7.35
C PHE A 7 -9.56 -19.68 -7.89
N THR A 8 -10.30 -18.88 -8.66
CA THR A 8 -9.84 -17.61 -9.20
C THR A 8 -10.59 -16.46 -8.52
N VAL A 9 -9.90 -15.36 -8.25
CA VAL A 9 -10.49 -14.14 -7.69
C VAL A 9 -10.54 -13.04 -8.75
N ALA A 10 -11.73 -12.51 -8.99
CA ALA A 10 -11.93 -11.31 -9.79
C ALA A 10 -11.77 -10.06 -8.90
N ILE A 11 -10.87 -9.15 -9.28
CA ILE A 11 -10.70 -7.83 -8.64
C ILE A 11 -11.25 -6.77 -9.59
N VAL A 12 -12.31 -6.08 -9.17
CA VAL A 12 -12.94 -5.00 -9.95
C VAL A 12 -12.35 -3.65 -9.53
N SER A 13 -11.08 -3.43 -9.85
CA SER A 13 -10.36 -2.15 -9.82
C SER A 13 -8.89 -2.38 -10.16
N GLY A 14 -8.32 -1.59 -11.07
CA GLY A 14 -6.89 -1.57 -11.37
C GLY A 14 -6.10 -0.51 -10.59
N GLY A 15 -6.69 0.13 -9.59
CA GLY A 15 -6.00 1.14 -8.78
C GLY A 15 -4.97 0.54 -7.80
N ILE A 16 -4.26 1.41 -7.07
CA ILE A 16 -3.22 1.03 -6.11
C ILE A 16 -3.66 -0.07 -5.12
N VAL A 17 -4.88 0.04 -4.57
CA VAL A 17 -5.42 -0.94 -3.63
C VAL A 17 -5.67 -2.29 -4.32
N GLY A 18 -6.22 -2.28 -5.53
CA GLY A 18 -6.51 -3.48 -6.31
C GLY A 18 -5.22 -4.23 -6.69
N LEU A 19 -4.19 -3.50 -7.13
CA LEU A 19 -2.89 -4.07 -7.48
C LEU A 19 -2.17 -4.66 -6.24
N ILE A 20 -2.17 -3.96 -5.12
CA ILE A 20 -1.58 -4.48 -3.87
C ILE A 20 -2.31 -5.74 -3.39
N CYS A 21 -3.65 -5.77 -3.50
CA CYS A 21 -4.45 -6.96 -3.21
C CYS A 21 -4.09 -8.14 -4.13
N ALA A 22 -4.00 -7.88 -5.44
CA ALA A 22 -3.62 -8.89 -6.43
C ALA A 22 -2.26 -9.51 -6.14
N ILE A 23 -1.26 -8.69 -5.78
CA ILE A 23 0.10 -9.16 -5.42
C ILE A 23 0.04 -10.06 -4.18
N GLY A 24 -0.74 -9.67 -3.16
CA GLY A 24 -0.92 -10.48 -1.96
C GLY A 24 -1.54 -11.85 -2.25
N LEU A 25 -2.61 -11.86 -3.04
CA LEU A 25 -3.31 -13.08 -3.46
C LEU A 25 -2.43 -13.97 -4.34
N ALA A 26 -1.73 -13.40 -5.31
CA ALA A 26 -0.81 -14.13 -6.19
C ALA A 26 0.31 -14.81 -5.37
N ARG A 27 0.89 -14.11 -4.39
CA ARG A 27 1.88 -14.70 -3.47
C ARG A 27 1.32 -15.82 -2.59
N ALA A 28 0.02 -15.80 -2.31
CA ALA A 28 -0.68 -16.86 -1.61
C ALA A 28 -1.09 -18.05 -2.52
N GLY A 29 -0.73 -18.01 -3.81
CA GLY A 29 -1.03 -19.06 -4.78
C GLY A 29 -2.45 -18.97 -5.38
N VAL A 30 -3.11 -17.82 -5.26
CA VAL A 30 -4.44 -17.57 -5.84
C VAL A 30 -4.28 -16.97 -7.24
N GLN A 31 -5.00 -17.50 -8.22
CA GLN A 31 -5.09 -16.87 -9.54
C GLN A 31 -6.00 -15.63 -9.46
N VAL A 32 -5.58 -14.53 -10.07
CA VAL A 32 -6.29 -13.25 -9.99
C VAL A 32 -6.51 -12.68 -11.38
N ASP A 33 -7.75 -12.27 -11.66
CA ASP A 33 -8.11 -11.48 -12.83
C ASP A 33 -8.47 -10.06 -12.38
N ILE A 34 -7.84 -9.05 -12.98
CA ILE A 34 -8.06 -7.64 -12.63
C ILE A 34 -8.86 -6.96 -13.75
N PHE A 35 -9.93 -6.29 -13.37
CA PHE A 35 -10.79 -5.53 -14.27
C PHE A 35 -10.67 -4.04 -13.94
N GLU A 36 -10.28 -3.25 -14.94
CA GLU A 36 -10.20 -1.80 -14.86
C GLU A 36 -11.01 -1.18 -16.01
N SER A 37 -11.79 -0.15 -15.67
CA SER A 37 -12.61 0.61 -16.61
C SER A 37 -11.80 1.57 -17.47
N ALA A 38 -10.69 2.10 -16.94
CA ALA A 38 -9.80 2.99 -17.66
C ALA A 38 -9.06 2.24 -18.77
N SER A 39 -9.00 2.82 -19.96
CA SER A 39 -8.31 2.23 -21.12
C SER A 39 -6.78 2.22 -21.00
N LYS A 40 -6.23 2.96 -20.03
CA LYS A 40 -4.81 3.02 -19.72
C LYS A 40 -4.61 3.44 -18.26
N TYR A 41 -3.48 3.03 -17.69
CA TYR A 41 -3.00 3.61 -16.44
C TYR A 41 -2.59 5.07 -16.67
N GLY A 42 -2.83 5.91 -15.66
CA GLY A 42 -2.46 7.31 -15.71
C GLY A 42 -2.75 8.00 -14.39
N ASP A 43 -2.15 9.18 -14.25
CA ASP A 43 -2.09 9.90 -12.99
C ASP A 43 -2.95 11.16 -13.10
N ILE A 44 -3.58 11.55 -12.00
CA ILE A 44 -4.28 12.84 -11.89
C ILE A 44 -3.31 14.03 -11.68
N GLY A 45 -2.00 13.76 -11.56
CA GLY A 45 -0.98 14.78 -11.29
C GLY A 45 -0.91 15.24 -9.83
N ALA A 46 -1.46 14.47 -8.89
CA ALA A 46 -1.42 14.75 -7.46
C ALA A 46 -0.41 13.86 -6.74
N GLY A 47 0.34 14.41 -5.79
CA GLY A 47 1.20 13.63 -4.90
C GLY A 47 0.40 12.80 -3.90
N VAL A 48 0.88 11.60 -3.59
CA VAL A 48 0.28 10.70 -2.58
C VAL A 48 1.30 10.41 -1.49
N GLY A 49 0.95 10.75 -0.24
CA GLY A 49 1.77 10.41 0.92
C GLY A 49 1.57 8.96 1.37
N ILE A 50 2.66 8.23 1.58
CA ILE A 50 2.63 6.84 2.07
C ILE A 50 3.07 6.81 3.54
N GLY A 51 2.13 6.48 4.43
CA GLY A 51 2.41 6.35 5.86
C GLY A 51 3.28 5.14 6.21
N PRO A 52 3.86 5.11 7.42
CA PRO A 52 4.84 4.10 7.85
C PRO A 52 4.28 2.66 7.83
N ASN A 53 3.00 2.49 8.15
CA ASN A 53 2.33 1.18 8.08
C ASN A 53 2.32 0.63 6.64
N ALA A 54 2.04 1.48 5.66
CA ALA A 54 2.05 1.10 4.25
C ALA A 54 3.49 0.86 3.77
N VAL A 55 4.47 1.69 4.16
CA VAL A 55 5.90 1.47 3.88
C VAL A 55 6.35 0.08 4.36
N ARG A 56 5.95 -0.35 5.56
CA ARG A 56 6.27 -1.68 6.08
C ARG A 56 5.69 -2.80 5.20
N VAL A 57 4.44 -2.66 4.76
CA VAL A 57 3.81 -3.64 3.87
C VAL A 57 4.53 -3.69 2.52
N LEU A 58 4.81 -2.53 1.91
CA LEU A 58 5.52 -2.43 0.63
C LEU A 58 6.93 -3.04 0.72
N LYS A 59 7.63 -2.86 1.85
CA LYS A 59 8.93 -3.50 2.12
C LYS A 59 8.81 -5.01 2.16
N ASN A 60 7.83 -5.55 2.90
CA ASN A 60 7.58 -6.99 2.96
C ASN A 60 7.14 -7.55 1.60
N MET A 61 6.52 -6.70 0.78
CA MET A 61 6.17 -7.00 -0.60
C MET A 61 7.36 -6.88 -1.57
N GLY A 62 8.53 -6.40 -1.15
CA GLY A 62 9.69 -6.19 -2.03
C GLY A 62 9.48 -5.09 -3.08
N LEU A 63 8.49 -4.21 -2.87
CA LEU A 63 8.13 -3.12 -3.80
C LEU A 63 8.71 -1.78 -3.38
N LEU A 64 9.19 -1.67 -2.13
CA LEU A 64 9.56 -0.39 -1.54
C LEU A 64 10.70 0.29 -2.30
N ASP A 65 11.72 -0.46 -2.73
CA ASP A 65 12.89 0.12 -3.40
C ASP A 65 12.52 0.63 -4.80
N ASP A 66 11.70 -0.11 -5.55
CA ASP A 66 11.18 0.31 -6.85
C ASP A 66 10.31 1.57 -6.74
N ILE A 67 9.46 1.65 -5.70
CA ILE A 67 8.61 2.83 -5.46
C ILE A 67 9.47 4.03 -5.06
N ARG A 68 10.47 3.85 -4.20
CA ARG A 68 11.40 4.91 -3.78
C ARG A 68 12.19 5.48 -4.94
N ALA A 69 12.61 4.65 -5.91
CA ALA A 69 13.30 5.12 -7.11
C ALA A 69 12.47 6.10 -7.96
N HIS A 70 11.15 6.13 -7.77
CA HIS A 70 10.21 7.00 -8.48
C HIS A 70 9.51 8.01 -7.56
N SER A 71 10.00 8.18 -6.33
CA SER A 71 9.44 9.11 -5.34
C SER A 71 10.42 10.24 -5.05
N GLU A 72 9.91 11.44 -4.81
CA GLU A 72 10.72 12.53 -4.27
C GLU A 72 10.90 12.32 -2.75
N ASP A 73 12.16 12.27 -2.27
CA ASP A 73 12.48 12.24 -0.83
C ASP A 73 12.22 13.60 -0.14
N SER A 74 11.84 14.62 -0.92
CA SER A 74 11.48 15.95 -0.47
C SER A 74 10.05 15.99 0.05
N ALA A 75 9.76 15.23 1.10
CA ALA A 75 8.48 15.41 1.80
C ALA A 75 8.43 16.83 2.37
N PRO A 76 7.32 17.59 2.20
CA PRO A 76 7.11 18.79 3.01
C PRO A 76 7.22 18.38 4.49
N PRO A 77 7.76 19.24 5.37
CA PRO A 77 7.99 18.87 6.77
C PRO A 77 6.72 18.25 7.34
N THR A 78 6.79 16.96 7.65
CA THR A 78 5.66 16.23 8.21
C THR A 78 5.35 16.90 9.54
N ARG A 79 4.21 17.58 9.64
CA ARG A 79 3.72 17.99 10.95
C ARG A 79 3.49 16.69 11.73
N PRO A 80 4.15 16.47 12.87
CA PRO A 80 3.93 15.28 13.66
C PRO A 80 2.45 15.27 14.08
N PHE A 81 1.77 14.16 13.82
CA PHE A 81 0.45 13.88 14.36
C PHE A 81 0.56 12.63 15.24
N THR A 82 0.03 12.73 16.45
CA THR A 82 -0.04 11.62 17.39
C THR A 82 -1.36 10.89 17.18
N PHE A 83 -1.32 9.62 16.81
CA PHE A 83 -2.51 8.77 16.87
C PHE A 83 -2.72 8.32 18.31
N ILE A 84 -3.80 8.79 18.92
CA ILE A 84 -4.21 8.41 20.26
C ILE A 84 -5.42 7.48 20.13
N MET A 85 -5.33 6.27 20.69
CA MET A 85 -6.48 5.38 20.83
C MET A 85 -7.49 6.00 21.82
N GLY A 86 -8.76 6.07 21.42
CA GLY A 86 -9.82 6.75 22.17
C GLY A 86 -10.43 5.95 23.33
N GLU A 87 -10.05 4.68 23.51
CA GLU A 87 -10.53 3.81 24.59
C GLU A 87 -9.38 3.48 25.55
N ASP A 88 -9.35 4.11 26.74
CA ASP A 88 -8.48 3.87 27.92
C ASP A 88 -6.96 3.67 27.68
N PRO A 89 -6.14 3.79 28.74
CA PRO A 89 -5.34 5.00 28.93
C PRO A 89 -4.57 5.37 27.65
N HIS A 90 -4.99 6.45 26.97
CA HIS A 90 -4.38 7.10 25.79
C HIS A 90 -2.99 6.59 25.36
N THR A 91 -2.93 5.35 24.86
CA THR A 91 -1.65 4.71 24.59
C THR A 91 -1.17 5.19 23.24
N VAL A 92 0.07 5.69 23.18
CA VAL A 92 0.70 6.11 21.92
C VAL A 92 0.85 4.87 21.05
N VAL A 93 0.06 4.81 19.97
CA VAL A 93 0.10 3.69 19.03
C VAL A 93 1.30 3.84 18.10
N TYR A 94 1.65 5.08 17.75
CA TYR A 94 2.76 5.41 16.86
C TYR A 94 3.08 6.91 16.98
N GLU A 95 4.36 7.25 17.10
CA GLU A 95 4.87 8.62 17.06
C GLU A 95 5.72 8.80 15.80
N VAL A 96 5.31 9.72 14.92
CA VAL A 96 6.18 10.19 13.84
C VAL A 96 7.14 11.19 14.49
N ALA A 97 8.32 10.73 14.88
CA ALA A 97 9.37 11.62 15.36
C ALA A 97 9.70 12.63 14.25
N ALA A 98 9.71 13.92 14.59
CA ALA A 98 10.20 14.94 13.68
C ALA A 98 11.68 14.65 13.37
N MET A 99 12.02 14.63 12.09
CA MET A 99 13.41 14.61 11.62
C MET A 99 13.96 16.03 11.56
#